data_AF-A0AAD8AZD2-F1
#
_entry.id   AF-A0AAD8AZD2-F1
#
_cell.length_a   1.000
_cell.length_b   1.000
_cell.length_c   1.000
_cell.angle_alpha   90.00
_cell.angle_beta   90.00
_cell.angle_gamma   90.00
#
_symmetry.space_group_name_H-M   'P 1'
#
loop_
_entity.id
_entity.type
_entity.pdbx_description
1 polymer ?
#
loop_
_entity_poly.entity_id
_entity_poly.type
_entity_poly.pdbx_seq_one_letter_code
_entity_poly.pdbx_strand_id
1 'polypeptide(L)'
;MSPLIVYTTLSVVVTSTTALYDAARFKPSQQSSTLEDLYAYLGNDGDNNDNVYNKHCQHTENQYAPWWIVDLLGQFEIEQIRLTN
;
A
#
# COMPACT_ATOMS: atom_id res chain seq x y z
N MET A 1 34.22 -25.33 11.81
CA MET A 1 33.78 -23.92 11.88
C MET A 1 32.31 -23.91 11.53
N SER A 2 31.43 -23.74 12.51
CA SER A 2 29.97 -23.67 12.29
C SER A 2 29.55 -22.20 12.19
N PRO A 3 28.63 -21.82 11.28
CA PRO A 3 28.20 -20.43 11.16
C PRO A 3 27.22 -20.10 12.30
N LEU A 4 27.40 -18.93 12.90
CA LEU A 4 26.45 -18.33 13.83
C LEU A 4 25.29 -17.73 13.02
N ILE A 5 24.11 -18.32 13.13
CA ILE A 5 22.87 -17.73 12.63
C ILE A 5 22.38 -16.74 13.69
N VAL A 6 22.40 -15.45 13.37
CA VAL A 6 21.85 -14.40 14.23
C VAL A 6 20.37 -14.26 13.88
N TYR A 7 19.50 -14.68 14.79
CA TYR A 7 18.05 -14.41 14.69
C TYR A 7 17.78 -13.01 15.23
N THR A 8 17.59 -12.04 14.33
CA THR A 8 17.13 -10.70 14.73
C THR A 8 15.62 -10.74 14.89
N THR A 9 15.11 -10.66 16.12
CA THR A 9 13.66 -10.57 16.38
C THR A 9 13.21 -9.12 16.24
N LEU A 10 12.36 -8.81 15.26
CA LEU A 10 11.68 -7.51 15.18
C LEU A 10 10.45 -7.53 16.10
N SER A 11 10.52 -6.84 17.23
CA SER A 11 9.36 -6.61 18.10
C SER A 11 8.62 -5.36 17.65
N VAL A 12 7.45 -5.51 17.03
CA VAL A 12 6.55 -4.39 16.74
C VAL A 12 5.68 -4.17 17.97
N VAL A 13 5.86 -3.03 18.64
CA VAL A 13 4.97 -2.59 19.72
C VAL A 13 3.79 -1.86 19.10
N VAL A 14 2.63 -2.51 19.03
CA VAL A 14 1.37 -1.84 18.64
C VAL A 14 0.80 -1.19 19.89
N THR A 15 0.98 0.12 20.05
CA THR A 15 0.27 0.90 21.07
C THR A 15 -1.17 1.12 20.58
N SER A 16 -2.16 0.66 21.36
CA SER A 16 -3.58 0.83 21.02
C SER A 16 -3.94 2.31 21.10
N THR A 17 -3.95 2.97 19.95
CA THR A 17 -4.63 4.26 19.79
C THR A 17 -6.07 3.99 19.35
N THR A 18 -6.96 4.95 19.53
CA THR A 18 -8.34 4.88 19.01
C THR A 18 -8.41 5.01 17.47
N ALA A 19 -7.26 5.11 16.80
CA ALA A 19 -7.20 5.24 15.35
C ALA A 19 -7.16 3.85 14.69
N LEU A 20 -7.92 3.70 13.61
CA LEU A 20 -7.88 2.51 12.78
C LEU A 20 -6.47 2.33 12.19
N TYR A 21 -6.00 1.08 12.19
CA TYR A 21 -4.74 0.72 11.54
C TYR A 21 -4.94 0.64 10.02
N ASP A 22 -4.12 1.38 9.28
CA ASP A 22 -4.08 1.28 7.82
C ASP A 22 -3.31 0.01 7.40
N ALA A 23 -4.07 -1.06 7.14
CA ALA A 23 -3.52 -2.33 6.69
C ALA A 23 -2.97 -2.30 5.26
N ALA A 24 -3.46 -1.39 4.41
CA ALA A 24 -3.09 -1.29 3.01
C ALA A 24 -1.77 -0.55 2.80
N ARG A 25 -1.37 0.31 3.75
CA ARG A 25 -0.17 1.13 3.63
C ARG A 25 1.09 0.32 3.34
N PHE A 26 1.80 0.73 2.28
CA PHE A 26 3.05 0.13 1.79
C PHE A 26 2.98 -1.37 1.50
N LYS A 27 1.77 -1.90 1.29
CA LYS A 27 1.59 -3.28 0.85
C LYS A 27 1.76 -3.41 -0.66
N PRO A 28 2.08 -4.61 -1.17
CA PRO A 28 2.14 -4.84 -2.60
C PRO A 28 0.81 -4.48 -3.26
N SER A 29 0.87 -3.70 -4.33
CA SER A 29 -0.31 -3.33 -5.11
C SER A 29 -0.04 -3.50 -6.60
N GLN A 30 -1.11 -3.73 -7.34
CA GLN A 30 -1.10 -3.92 -8.79
C GLN A 30 -2.25 -3.16 -9.40
N GLN A 31 -2.07 -2.78 -10.66
CA GLN A 31 -3.12 -2.14 -11.44
C GLN A 31 -3.16 -2.71 -12.84
N SER A 32 -4.29 -2.54 -13.48
CA SER A 32 -4.60 -3.14 -14.77
C SER A 32 -3.71 -2.67 -15.92
N SER A 33 -3.18 -1.46 -15.81
CA SER A 33 -2.19 -0.84 -16.72
C SER A 33 -1.58 0.36 -16.00
N THR A 34 -0.44 0.87 -16.47
CA THR A 34 0.23 2.02 -15.86
C THR A 34 0.40 3.12 -16.88
N LEU A 35 -0.12 4.30 -16.58
CA LEU A 35 0.19 5.51 -17.34
C LEU A 35 1.54 6.08 -16.86
N GLU A 36 2.54 6.07 -17.73
CA GLU A 36 3.89 6.60 -17.45
C GLU A 36 4.49 6.02 -16.15
N ASP A 37 4.86 6.88 -15.21
CA ASP A 37 5.45 6.54 -13.91
C ASP A 37 4.43 6.52 -12.75
N LEU A 38 3.12 6.49 -13.05
CA LEU A 38 2.05 6.55 -12.06
C LEU A 38 1.67 5.15 -11.58
N TYR A 39 2.62 4.49 -10.91
CA TYR A 39 2.54 3.10 -10.48
C TYR A 39 1.50 2.84 -9.38
N ALA A 40 1.00 1.60 -9.32
CA ALA A 40 0.01 1.15 -8.34
C ALA A 40 0.38 1.45 -6.88
N TYR A 41 1.66 1.34 -6.50
CA TYR A 41 2.10 1.55 -5.11
C TYR A 41 1.90 2.97 -4.61
N LEU A 42 1.73 3.94 -5.51
CA LEU A 42 1.43 5.32 -5.16
C LEU A 42 0.03 5.44 -4.53
N GLY A 43 -0.91 4.58 -4.91
CA GLY A 43 -2.26 4.55 -4.32
C GLY A 43 -2.30 4.13 -2.85
N ASN A 44 -1.18 3.63 -2.30
CA ASN A 44 -1.06 3.18 -0.92
C ASN A 44 0.30 3.50 -0.28
N ASP A 45 0.97 4.57 -0.72
CA ASP A 45 2.23 5.06 -0.14
C ASP A 45 2.02 5.90 1.14
N GLY A 46 0.77 6.20 1.47
CA GLY A 46 0.40 6.95 2.67
C GLY A 46 0.61 8.45 2.58
N ASP A 47 0.80 9.01 1.38
CA ASP A 47 0.57 10.41 1.08
C ASP A 47 -0.73 10.56 0.28
N ASN A 48 -1.61 11.45 0.74
CA ASN A 48 -2.93 11.65 0.15
C ASN A 48 -2.98 12.94 -0.71
N ASN A 49 -1.83 13.38 -1.22
CA ASN A 49 -1.70 14.52 -2.09
C ASN A 49 -2.42 14.26 -3.42
N ASP A 50 -3.39 15.11 -3.75
CA ASP A 50 -4.25 14.97 -4.94
C ASP A 50 -3.64 15.55 -6.22
N ASN A 51 -2.47 16.19 -6.10
CA ASN A 51 -1.76 16.71 -7.23
C ASN A 51 -0.86 15.63 -7.84
N VAL A 52 -1.28 15.09 -8.98
CA VAL A 52 -0.55 14.07 -9.76
C VAL A 52 0.91 14.44 -10.05
N TYR A 53 1.23 15.75 -10.18
CA TYR A 53 2.60 16.21 -10.43
C TYR A 53 3.55 15.97 -9.25
N ASN A 54 3.01 15.75 -8.05
CA ASN A 54 3.78 15.38 -6.86
C ASN A 54 4.10 13.87 -6.80
N LYS A 55 3.64 13.07 -7.78
CA LYS A 55 3.92 11.63 -7.90
C LYS A 55 3.50 10.81 -6.67
N HIS A 56 2.34 11.14 -6.08
CA HIS A 56 1.68 10.38 -5.00
C HIS A 56 0.33 9.77 -5.42
N CYS A 57 0.01 9.83 -6.72
CA CYS A 57 -1.22 9.24 -7.27
C CYS A 57 -0.85 8.11 -8.23
N GLN A 58 -1.59 7.00 -8.18
CA GLN A 58 -1.54 5.97 -9.22
C GLN A 58 -2.41 6.38 -10.42
N HIS A 59 -2.12 5.86 -11.62
CA HIS A 59 -2.99 6.08 -12.78
C HIS A 59 -2.88 4.93 -13.79
N THR A 60 -4.03 4.45 -14.26
CA THR A 60 -4.11 3.46 -15.35
C THR A 60 -4.13 4.12 -16.71
N GLU A 61 -3.82 3.40 -17.79
CA GLU A 61 -4.16 3.91 -19.12
C GLU A 61 -5.68 4.01 -19.30
N ASN A 62 -6.13 4.75 -20.32
CA ASN A 62 -7.55 4.81 -20.67
C ASN A 62 -7.96 3.49 -21.31
N GLN A 63 -8.69 2.66 -20.54
CA GLN A 63 -9.11 1.33 -20.97
C GLN A 63 -10.47 0.96 -20.39
N TYR A 64 -11.07 -0.11 -20.92
CA TYR A 64 -12.33 -0.63 -20.40
C TYR A 64 -12.11 -1.33 -19.05
N ALA A 65 -12.91 -0.96 -18.04
CA ALA A 65 -12.90 -1.53 -16.70
C ALA A 65 -11.50 -1.57 -16.04
N PRO A 66 -10.85 -0.41 -15.83
CA PRO A 66 -9.57 -0.36 -15.12
C PRO A 66 -9.74 -0.84 -13.68
N TRP A 67 -8.70 -1.45 -13.12
CA TRP A 67 -8.70 -1.95 -11.76
C TRP A 67 -7.38 -1.68 -11.06
N TRP A 68 -7.46 -1.57 -9.73
CA TRP A 68 -6.34 -1.51 -8.81
C TRP A 68 -6.62 -2.45 -7.64
N ILE A 69 -5.60 -3.15 -7.17
CA ILE A 69 -5.69 -4.12 -6.08
C ILE A 69 -4.48 -3.98 -5.16
N VAL A 70 -4.68 -4.19 -3.86
CA VAL A 70 -3.63 -4.28 -2.85
C VAL A 70 -3.68 -5.66 -2.18
N ASP A 71 -2.54 -6.34 -2.11
CA ASP A 71 -2.38 -7.58 -1.36
C ASP A 71 -1.99 -7.24 0.08
N LEU A 72 -2.92 -7.41 1.03
CA LEU A 72 -2.70 -7.07 2.43
C LEU A 72 -1.65 -7.97 3.11
N LEU A 73 -1.20 -9.05 2.46
CA LEU A 73 -0.26 -10.04 3.00
C LEU A 73 -0.75 -10.71 4.29
N GLY A 74 -2.07 -10.73 4.48
CA GLY A 74 -2.72 -11.26 5.67
C GLY A 74 -4.23 -11.15 5.58
N GLN A 75 -4.91 -11.82 6.50
CA GLN A 75 -6.35 -11.70 6.65
C GLN A 75 -6.65 -10.59 7.66
N PHE A 76 -7.49 -9.63 7.24
CA PHE A 76 -7.91 -8.51 8.06
C PHE A 76 -9.43 -8.45 8.10
N GLU A 77 -9.97 -8.08 9.25
CA GLU A 77 -11.34 -7.58 9.34
C GLU A 77 -11.31 -6.11 8.91
N ILE A 78 -12.04 -5.78 7.84
CA ILE A 78 -12.02 -4.44 7.26
C ILE A 78 -13.16 -3.63 7.86
N GLU A 79 -12.82 -2.67 8.72
CA GLU A 79 -13.80 -1.75 9.30
C GLU A 79 -14.11 -0.55 8.40
N GLN A 80 -13.12 -0.08 7.64
CA GLN A 80 -13.25 1.09 6.78
C GLN A 80 -12.35 0.98 5.54
N ILE A 81 -12.86 1.47 4.41
CA ILE A 81 -12.09 1.73 3.19
C ILE A 81 -12.19 3.23 2.90
N ARG A 82 -11.05 3.89 2.68
CA ARG A 82 -10.97 5.30 2.30
C ARG A 82 -10.27 5.43 0.96
N LEU A 83 -10.92 6.08 0.01
CA LEU A 83 -10.36 6.40 -1.31
C LEU A 83 -10.14 7.92 -1.39
N THR A 84 -9.07 8.33 -2.05
CA THR A 84 -8.71 9.74 -2.32
C THR A 84 -8.50 9.94 -3.82
N ASN A 85 -8.51 11.20 -4.25
CA ASN A 85 -8.29 11.62 -5.64
C ASN A 85 -6.83 11.99 -5.82
#